data_AF-H8MWA2-F1
#
_entry.id   AF-H8MWA2-F1
#
_cell.length_a   1.000
_cell.length_b   1.000
_cell.length_c   1.000
_cell.angle_alpha   90.00
_cell.angle_beta   90.00
_cell.angle_gamma   90.00
#
_symmetry.space_group_name_H-M   'P 1'
#
loop_
_entity.id
_entity.type
_entity.pdbx_description
1 polymer ?
#
loop_
_entity_poly.entity_id
_entity_poly.type
_entity_poly.pdbx_seq_one_letter_code
_entity_poly.pdbx_strand_id
1 'polypeptide(L)'
;MGHEKPIEPFSDLHREGDHVRAVLLHDPTVEGLDMAIYMDASGSMREEYTYKAQSRTFLEWLRGAPMKEASNDVEPQVRWMLEYLATKDRNGLLRVAYWACGTNGRQVEPVGELKGTDVKQYKFPGAKQLGGYTYLEPALRDYVKYLEEQVKVGARRGCAIIVTDGRLHDAEAVEKFSAEVAKKIASGRLPRINFVLVGVGDDIDEEQLEHIAHAEFPGVGHLWCHRIAKEITQVAELVAVLVDETMTVAAGGTIYDDKGKVLKTYEGRLPAVLEFDVPEEAKSFTLEVNGQRYTQPLPDEDHDEDEDHH
;
A
#
# COMPACT_ATOMS: atom_id res chain seq x y z
N MET A 1 -2.97 -22.17 -4.51
CA MET A 1 -2.60 -20.81 -4.09
C MET A 1 -3.87 -19.97 -4.11
N GLY A 2 -4.64 -20.06 -3.03
CA GLY A 2 -5.89 -19.31 -2.88
C GLY A 2 -5.54 -17.90 -2.41
N HIS A 3 -5.55 -16.95 -3.33
CA HIS A 3 -5.21 -15.55 -3.03
C HIS A 3 -6.00 -15.02 -1.83
N GLU A 4 -5.31 -14.36 -0.89
CA GLU A 4 -5.87 -13.53 0.19
C GLU A 4 -6.55 -12.28 -0.39
N LYS A 5 -7.58 -12.45 -1.24
CA LYS A 5 -8.29 -11.32 -1.86
C LYS A 5 -9.42 -10.88 -0.93
N PRO A 6 -9.27 -9.75 -0.22
CA PRO A 6 -10.36 -9.20 0.56
C PRO A 6 -11.47 -8.74 -0.39
N ILE A 7 -12.72 -8.98 0.02
CA ILE A 7 -13.93 -8.54 -0.63
C ILE A 7 -14.48 -7.38 0.19
N GLU A 8 -15.05 -6.37 -0.47
CA GLU A 8 -15.69 -5.25 0.24
C GLU A 8 -16.65 -5.76 1.34
N PRO A 9 -16.56 -5.19 2.56
CA PRO A 9 -15.88 -3.98 2.95
C PRO A 9 -14.49 -4.25 3.55
N PHE A 10 -13.92 -5.44 3.40
CA PHE A 10 -12.59 -5.74 3.91
C PHE A 10 -11.53 -5.16 2.96
N SER A 11 -10.46 -4.61 3.54
CA SER A 11 -9.32 -4.08 2.81
C SER A 11 -8.10 -4.97 2.90
N ASP A 12 -8.03 -5.82 3.92
CA ASP A 12 -6.88 -6.68 4.26
C ASP A 12 -7.39 -7.88 5.05
N LEU A 13 -6.77 -9.05 4.87
CA LEU A 13 -7.12 -10.27 5.56
C LEU A 13 -5.85 -11.10 5.77
N HIS A 14 -5.49 -11.38 7.01
CA HIS A 14 -4.45 -12.36 7.36
C HIS A 14 -5.08 -13.49 8.17
N ARG A 15 -4.65 -14.73 7.90
CA ARG A 15 -5.04 -15.92 8.66
C ARG A 15 -3.78 -16.64 9.14
N GLU A 16 -3.65 -16.82 10.46
CA GLU A 16 -2.60 -17.64 11.07
C GLU A 16 -3.27 -18.81 11.81
N GLY A 17 -3.31 -19.99 11.17
CA GLY A 17 -4.03 -21.16 11.68
C GLY A 17 -5.53 -20.89 11.82
N ASP A 18 -6.04 -20.99 13.04
CA ASP A 18 -7.43 -20.70 13.40
C ASP A 18 -7.70 -19.22 13.70
N HIS A 19 -6.66 -18.39 13.75
CA HIS A 19 -6.78 -16.97 14.06
C HIS A 19 -6.91 -16.12 12.79
N VAL A 20 -7.91 -15.24 12.74
CA VAL A 20 -8.16 -14.34 11.62
C VAL A 20 -8.04 -12.90 12.07
N ARG A 21 -7.25 -12.13 11.31
CA ARG A 21 -7.15 -10.68 11.42
C ARG A 21 -7.64 -10.03 10.12
N ALA A 22 -8.83 -9.42 10.18
CA ALA A 22 -9.44 -8.73 9.04
C ALA A 22 -9.50 -7.22 9.27
N VAL A 23 -9.16 -6.42 8.25
CA VAL A 23 -9.22 -4.96 8.32
C VAL A 23 -10.38 -4.46 7.47
N LEU A 24 -11.21 -3.57 8.02
CA LEU A 24 -12.30 -2.92 7.31
C LEU A 24 -11.79 -1.71 6.52
N LEU A 25 -12.11 -1.70 5.24
CA LEU A 25 -11.97 -0.56 4.35
C LEU A 25 -12.86 0.56 4.87
N HIS A 26 -12.23 1.52 5.51
CA HIS A 26 -12.82 2.82 5.76
C HIS A 26 -11.80 3.88 5.36
N ASP A 27 -12.28 5.04 4.97
CA ASP A 27 -11.43 6.17 4.65
C ASP A 27 -10.92 6.82 5.96
N PRO A 28 -9.65 6.66 6.37
CA PRO A 28 -9.19 7.16 7.64
C PRO A 28 -8.93 8.66 7.57
N THR A 29 -9.12 9.34 8.71
CA THR A 29 -8.53 10.65 8.96
C THR A 29 -7.61 10.51 10.16
N VAL A 30 -6.31 10.60 9.93
CA VAL A 30 -5.28 10.43 10.96
C VAL A 30 -4.67 11.78 11.27
N GLU A 31 -4.78 12.22 12.52
CA GLU A 31 -4.22 13.50 12.95
C GLU A 31 -2.69 13.50 12.85
N GLY A 32 -2.13 14.53 12.20
CA GLY A 32 -0.68 14.70 12.10
C GLY A 32 0.01 13.68 11.19
N LEU A 33 -0.73 13.05 10.27
CA LEU A 33 -0.18 12.14 9.27
C LEU A 33 0.66 12.91 8.24
N ASP A 34 1.86 12.43 7.97
CA ASP A 34 2.75 12.97 6.95
C ASP A 34 2.94 11.93 5.83
N MET A 35 2.65 12.33 4.61
CA MET A 35 2.54 11.42 3.48
C MET A 35 3.65 11.65 2.45
N ALA A 36 4.12 10.56 1.83
CA ALA A 36 5.04 10.62 0.70
C ALA A 36 4.66 9.64 -0.41
N ILE A 37 5.08 9.95 -1.64
CA ILE A 37 5.13 9.00 -2.75
C ILE A 37 6.54 8.95 -3.34
N TYR A 38 7.02 7.74 -3.53
CA TYR A 38 8.31 7.42 -4.14
C TYR A 38 8.06 6.60 -5.39
N MET A 39 8.49 7.10 -6.54
CA MET A 39 8.27 6.45 -7.83
C MET A 39 9.56 5.80 -8.33
N ASP A 40 9.51 4.49 -8.59
CA ASP A 40 10.65 3.73 -9.08
C ASP A 40 11.10 4.29 -10.42
N ALA A 41 12.37 4.67 -10.54
CA ALA A 41 13.00 5.15 -11.76
C ALA A 41 14.18 4.27 -12.17
N SER A 42 14.13 2.98 -11.82
CA SER A 42 15.04 1.96 -12.33
C SER A 42 14.88 1.79 -13.84
N GLY A 43 15.86 1.12 -14.46
CA GLY A 43 15.86 0.84 -15.88
C GLY A 43 14.75 -0.10 -16.33
N SER A 44 14.20 -0.93 -15.44
CA SER A 44 13.06 -1.81 -15.76
C SER A 44 11.79 -1.01 -16.01
N MET A 45 11.61 0.12 -15.31
CA MET A 45 10.45 1.02 -15.44
C MET A 45 10.47 1.92 -16.69
N ARG A 46 11.45 1.75 -17.59
CA ARG A 46 11.69 2.69 -18.70
C ARG A 46 10.50 2.77 -19.65
N GLU A 47 9.84 1.66 -19.94
CA GLU A 47 8.73 1.61 -20.88
C GLU A 47 7.48 2.29 -20.30
N GLU A 48 7.31 2.20 -18.99
CA GLU A 48 6.21 2.71 -18.19
C GLU A 48 6.25 4.24 -18.07
N TYR A 49 7.44 4.86 -18.12
CA TYR A 49 7.60 6.34 -18.19
C TYR A 49 7.55 6.90 -19.61
N THR A 50 7.66 6.05 -20.63
CA THR A 50 7.67 6.51 -22.02
C THR A 50 6.28 7.03 -22.40
N TYR A 51 6.18 8.30 -22.78
CA TYR A 51 4.94 8.88 -23.26
C TYR A 51 4.54 8.25 -24.59
N LYS A 52 3.53 7.37 -24.56
CA LYS A 52 3.00 6.69 -25.74
C LYS A 52 1.90 7.55 -26.36
N ALA A 53 2.03 7.88 -27.63
CA ALA A 53 0.97 8.56 -28.37
C ALA A 53 -0.19 7.57 -28.59
N GLN A 54 -1.35 7.85 -27.99
CA GLN A 54 -2.52 6.98 -28.19
C GLN A 54 -3.06 7.16 -29.62
N SER A 55 -3.03 6.08 -30.40
CA SER A 55 -3.62 6.05 -31.74
C SER A 55 -5.15 6.00 -31.65
N ARG A 56 -5.83 6.76 -32.50
CA ARG A 56 -7.30 6.70 -32.60
C ARG A 56 -7.76 5.34 -33.11
N THR A 57 -8.79 4.80 -32.50
CA THR A 57 -9.56 3.72 -33.13
C THR A 57 -10.30 4.25 -34.37
N PHE A 58 -10.63 3.39 -35.32
CA PHE A 58 -11.37 3.76 -36.55
C PHE A 58 -12.69 4.50 -36.24
N LEU A 59 -13.37 4.12 -35.16
CA LEU A 59 -14.60 4.75 -34.69
C LEU A 59 -14.37 6.16 -34.11
N GLU A 60 -13.29 6.35 -33.34
CA GLU A 60 -12.89 7.68 -32.81
C GLU A 60 -12.44 8.62 -33.94
N TRP A 61 -11.78 8.08 -34.97
CA TRP A 61 -11.41 8.82 -36.18
C TRP A 61 -12.65 9.29 -36.96
N LEU A 62 -13.64 8.40 -37.18
CA LEU A 62 -14.91 8.73 -37.84
C LEU A 62 -15.73 9.79 -37.08
N ARG A 63 -15.64 9.82 -35.74
CA ARG A 63 -16.35 10.78 -34.89
C ARG A 63 -15.60 12.11 -34.68
N GLY A 64 -14.42 12.27 -35.28
CA GLY A 64 -13.61 13.49 -35.11
C GLY A 64 -13.16 13.73 -33.66
N ALA A 65 -13.05 12.67 -32.85
CA ALA A 65 -12.64 12.79 -31.46
C ALA A 65 -11.22 13.41 -31.36
N PRO A 66 -10.96 14.31 -30.41
CA PRO A 66 -9.63 14.89 -30.22
C PRO A 66 -8.58 13.79 -29.98
N MET A 67 -7.33 14.03 -30.40
CA MET A 67 -6.24 13.09 -30.06
C MET A 67 -6.11 13.07 -28.54
N LYS A 68 -6.10 11.88 -27.95
CA LYS A 68 -5.80 11.71 -26.53
C LYS A 68 -4.35 12.16 -26.32
N GLU A 69 -4.11 12.96 -25.28
CA GLU A 69 -2.77 13.40 -24.94
C GLU A 69 -1.87 12.18 -24.68
N ALA A 70 -0.62 12.26 -25.13
CA ALA A 70 0.35 11.23 -24.80
C ALA A 70 0.49 11.18 -23.27
N SER A 71 0.27 10.00 -22.71
CA SER A 71 0.47 9.70 -21.30
C SER A 71 1.45 8.52 -21.21
N ASN A 72 2.12 8.43 -20.08
CA ASN A 72 2.85 7.22 -19.71
C ASN A 72 2.01 6.43 -18.71
N ASP A 73 2.42 5.21 -18.38
CA ASP A 73 1.61 4.29 -17.56
C ASP A 73 1.67 4.67 -16.07
N VAL A 74 2.73 5.37 -15.64
CA VAL A 74 2.93 5.83 -14.25
C VAL A 74 2.12 7.10 -13.91
N GLU A 75 2.08 8.08 -14.82
CA GLU A 75 1.54 9.43 -14.59
C GLU A 75 0.05 9.43 -14.19
N PRO A 76 -0.87 8.72 -14.87
CA PRO A 76 -2.27 8.66 -14.46
C PRO A 76 -2.45 8.07 -13.06
N GLN A 77 -1.71 6.99 -12.75
CA GLN A 77 -1.79 6.30 -11.46
C GLN A 77 -1.25 7.19 -10.34
N VAL A 78 -0.05 7.75 -10.53
CA VAL A 78 0.57 8.65 -9.57
C VAL A 78 -0.28 9.90 -9.34
N ARG A 79 -0.85 10.49 -10.39
CA ARG A 79 -1.72 11.67 -10.22
C ARG A 79 -2.92 11.35 -9.36
N TRP A 80 -3.61 10.27 -9.67
CA TRP A 80 -4.80 9.84 -8.94
C TRP A 80 -4.49 9.56 -7.47
N MET A 81 -3.39 8.84 -7.20
CA MET A 81 -2.90 8.61 -5.84
C MET A 81 -2.56 9.92 -5.14
N LEU A 82 -1.73 10.77 -5.73
CA LEU A 82 -1.30 12.04 -5.15
C LEU A 82 -2.47 12.96 -4.77
N GLU A 83 -3.46 13.10 -5.65
CA GLU A 83 -4.65 13.92 -5.38
C GLU A 83 -5.37 13.47 -4.10
N TYR A 84 -5.52 12.15 -3.93
CA TYR A 84 -6.14 11.58 -2.74
C TYR A 84 -5.24 11.67 -1.51
N LEU A 85 -3.97 11.26 -1.60
CA LEU A 85 -3.04 11.22 -0.47
C LEU A 85 -2.79 12.63 0.09
N ALA A 86 -2.83 13.67 -0.75
CA ALA A 86 -2.72 15.06 -0.30
C ALA A 86 -3.92 15.49 0.58
N THR A 87 -5.07 14.83 0.49
CA THR A 87 -6.20 15.07 1.42
C THR A 87 -5.99 14.42 2.79
N LYS A 88 -5.07 13.45 2.87
CA LYS A 88 -4.72 12.71 4.10
C LYS A 88 -3.54 13.32 4.82
N ASP A 89 -2.66 13.97 4.08
CA ASP A 89 -1.53 14.70 4.65
C ASP A 89 -2.01 15.86 5.55
N ARG A 90 -1.36 16.01 6.69
CA ARG A 90 -1.65 16.99 7.73
C ARG A 90 -1.63 18.45 7.26
N ASN A 91 -0.82 18.78 6.25
CA ASN A 91 -0.68 20.13 5.72
C ASN A 91 -0.99 20.20 4.21
N GLY A 92 -1.36 19.06 3.61
CA GLY A 92 -1.70 18.94 2.20
C GLY A 92 -0.50 19.04 1.25
N LEU A 93 0.73 18.89 1.76
CA LEU A 93 1.98 18.91 1.00
C LEU A 93 2.58 17.50 1.02
N LEU A 94 2.43 16.77 -0.09
CA LEU A 94 3.00 15.44 -0.21
C LEU A 94 4.47 15.52 -0.59
N ARG A 95 5.35 14.79 0.11
CA ARG A 95 6.70 14.58 -0.39
C ARG A 95 6.66 13.69 -1.63
N VAL A 96 7.32 14.12 -2.70
CA VAL A 96 7.39 13.40 -3.96
C VAL A 96 8.86 13.23 -4.38
N ALA A 97 9.25 12.01 -4.71
CA ALA A 97 10.59 11.71 -5.20
C ALA A 97 10.60 10.54 -6.19
N TYR A 98 11.60 10.53 -7.06
CA TYR A 98 12.02 9.32 -7.77
C TYR A 98 13.06 8.58 -6.95
N TRP A 99 13.03 7.25 -6.97
CA TRP A 99 14.04 6.41 -6.36
C TRP A 99 14.60 5.41 -7.37
N ALA A 100 15.58 4.61 -6.95
CA ALA A 100 16.38 3.79 -7.84
C ALA A 100 17.08 4.61 -8.94
N CYS A 101 17.45 5.86 -8.68
CA CYS A 101 18.07 6.74 -9.67
C CYS A 101 19.59 6.52 -9.77
N GLY A 102 20.18 7.05 -10.85
CA GLY A 102 21.63 7.08 -11.05
C GLY A 102 22.21 5.74 -11.49
N THR A 103 23.45 5.74 -11.99
CA THR A 103 24.04 4.56 -12.65
C THR A 103 24.02 3.28 -11.80
N ASN A 104 24.08 3.39 -10.48
CA ASN A 104 24.06 2.26 -9.56
C ASN A 104 22.68 1.97 -8.94
N GLY A 105 21.64 2.75 -9.29
CA GLY A 105 20.29 2.55 -8.78
C GLY A 105 20.10 2.91 -7.30
N ARG A 106 21.00 3.68 -6.69
CA ARG A 106 20.97 3.98 -5.24
C ARG A 106 20.63 5.42 -4.90
N GLN A 107 20.33 6.24 -5.89
CA GLN A 107 20.06 7.66 -5.69
C GLN A 107 18.55 7.90 -5.57
N VAL A 108 18.21 8.94 -4.81
CA VAL A 108 16.86 9.48 -4.74
C VAL A 108 16.92 10.85 -5.41
N GLU A 109 16.00 11.12 -6.34
CA GLU A 109 15.82 12.42 -6.96
C GLU A 109 14.54 13.06 -6.43
N PRO A 110 14.63 14.03 -5.49
CA PRO A 110 13.45 14.72 -4.99
C PRO A 110 12.79 15.53 -6.11
N VAL A 111 11.48 15.36 -6.26
CA VAL A 111 10.63 16.26 -7.05
C VAL A 111 10.29 17.50 -6.22
N GLY A 112 10.03 17.31 -4.93
CA GLY A 112 9.69 18.36 -3.97
C GLY A 112 8.47 17.99 -3.15
N GLU A 113 7.83 18.99 -2.57
CA GLU A 113 6.55 18.86 -1.90
C GLU A 113 5.45 19.38 -2.82
N LEU A 114 4.48 18.53 -3.17
CA LEU A 114 3.39 18.88 -4.08
C LEU A 114 2.06 18.96 -3.33
N LYS A 115 1.26 19.99 -3.61
CA LYS A 115 -0.15 20.02 -3.20
C LYS A 115 -0.98 19.18 -4.14
N GLY A 116 -2.11 18.65 -3.67
CA GLY A 116 -3.07 17.94 -4.53
C GLY A 116 -3.50 18.75 -5.77
N THR A 117 -3.51 20.09 -5.70
CA THR A 117 -3.81 20.96 -6.84
C THR A 117 -2.70 21.05 -7.88
N ASP A 118 -1.44 20.88 -7.46
CA ASP A 118 -0.26 21.04 -8.33
C ASP A 118 -0.09 19.82 -9.24
N VAL A 119 -0.59 18.67 -8.81
CA VAL A 119 -0.52 17.36 -9.45
C VAL A 119 -1.11 17.37 -10.87
N LYS A 120 -2.18 18.14 -11.10
CA LYS A 120 -2.85 18.24 -12.41
C LYS A 120 -1.95 18.88 -13.47
N GLN A 121 -1.05 19.76 -13.06
CA GLN A 121 -0.17 20.50 -13.96
C GLN A 121 1.22 19.87 -14.04
N TYR A 122 1.63 19.13 -13.01
CA TYR A 122 2.92 18.46 -13.00
C TYR A 122 2.94 17.24 -13.93
N LYS A 123 3.97 17.15 -14.77
CA LYS A 123 4.25 15.97 -15.62
C LYS A 123 5.25 15.08 -14.90
N PHE A 124 5.07 13.76 -14.97
CA PHE A 124 5.95 12.79 -14.33
C PHE A 124 6.79 12.07 -15.38
N PRO A 125 7.87 12.69 -15.91
CA PRO A 125 8.66 12.15 -17.01
C PRO A 125 9.61 11.02 -16.60
N GLY A 126 9.70 10.70 -15.30
CA GLY A 126 10.74 9.85 -14.74
C GLY A 126 11.96 10.65 -14.29
N ALA A 127 12.91 9.98 -13.65
CA ALA A 127 14.14 10.61 -13.18
C ALA A 127 15.04 11.10 -14.32
N LYS A 128 15.91 12.09 -14.04
CA LYS A 128 16.90 12.58 -15.02
C LYS A 128 17.88 11.48 -15.46
N GLN A 129 18.20 10.59 -14.54
CA GLN A 129 19.04 9.43 -14.79
C GLN A 129 18.40 8.19 -14.17
N LEU A 130 17.90 7.31 -15.05
CA LEU A 130 17.34 6.03 -14.63
C LEU A 130 18.41 5.13 -13.99
N GLY A 131 17.96 4.28 -13.08
CA GLY A 131 18.77 3.28 -12.40
C GLY A 131 19.31 2.18 -13.29
N GLY A 132 20.54 1.75 -13.04
CA GLY A 132 21.02 0.46 -13.56
C GLY A 132 20.51 -0.74 -12.76
N TYR A 133 20.03 -0.50 -11.54
CA TYR A 133 19.52 -1.48 -10.58
C TYR A 133 18.39 -0.86 -9.77
N THR A 134 17.67 -1.67 -9.02
CA THR A 134 16.52 -1.26 -8.21
C THR A 134 16.85 -1.45 -6.74
N TYR A 135 17.41 -0.41 -6.08
CA TYR A 135 17.72 -0.42 -4.65
C TYR A 135 16.72 0.46 -3.87
N LEU A 136 15.86 -0.16 -3.07
CA LEU A 136 14.79 0.53 -2.34
C LEU A 136 15.26 1.11 -1.00
N GLU A 137 16.23 0.48 -0.34
CA GLU A 137 16.70 0.90 0.99
C GLU A 137 17.10 2.39 1.07
N PRO A 138 17.76 3.00 0.06
CA PRO A 138 18.07 4.42 0.05
C PRO A 138 16.82 5.33 0.10
N ALA A 139 15.72 4.93 -0.54
CA ALA A 139 14.47 5.68 -0.51
C ALA A 139 13.84 5.67 0.88
N LEU A 140 13.88 4.52 1.56
CA LEU A 140 13.37 4.38 2.92
C LEU A 140 14.19 5.23 3.90
N ARG A 141 15.52 5.25 3.76
CA ARG A 141 16.37 6.14 4.56
C ARG A 141 16.05 7.61 4.32
N ASP A 142 15.84 8.00 3.07
CA ASP A 142 15.48 9.36 2.71
C ASP A 142 14.14 9.77 3.34
N TYR A 143 13.12 8.92 3.26
CA TYR A 143 11.82 9.20 3.86
C TYR A 143 11.88 9.28 5.39
N VAL A 144 12.52 8.30 6.05
CA VAL A 144 12.64 8.30 7.52
C VAL A 144 13.36 9.55 8.01
N LYS A 145 14.43 9.96 7.33
CA LYS A 145 15.15 11.21 7.65
C LYS A 145 14.26 12.44 7.44
N TYR A 146 13.48 12.47 6.36
CA TYR A 146 12.53 13.54 6.12
C TYR A 146 11.46 13.60 7.23
N LEU A 147 10.89 12.46 7.63
CA LEU A 147 9.89 12.39 8.69
C LEU A 147 10.46 12.84 10.05
N GLU A 148 11.71 12.50 10.37
CA GLU A 148 12.41 13.00 11.57
C GLU A 148 12.42 14.54 11.64
N GLU A 149 12.51 15.24 10.49
CA GLU A 149 12.38 16.69 10.42
C GLU A 149 10.92 17.15 10.55
N GLN A 150 9.98 16.45 9.90
CA GLN A 150 8.55 16.79 9.93
C GLN A 150 7.94 16.64 11.33
N VAL A 151 8.44 15.70 12.15
CA VAL A 151 8.03 15.52 13.54
C VAL A 151 8.25 16.81 14.34
N LYS A 152 9.35 17.54 14.07
CA LYS A 152 9.66 18.80 14.77
C LYS A 152 8.63 19.90 14.51
N VAL A 153 7.90 19.81 13.40
CA VAL A 153 6.85 20.76 13.01
C VAL A 153 5.46 20.13 13.05
N GLY A 154 5.29 19.01 13.77
CA GLY A 154 3.99 18.48 14.17
C GLY A 154 3.55 17.18 13.50
N ALA A 155 4.41 16.46 12.76
CA ALA A 155 4.07 15.12 12.30
C ALA A 155 4.01 14.15 13.48
N ARG A 156 2.97 13.31 13.50
CA ARG A 156 2.71 12.30 14.54
C ARG A 156 2.66 10.87 14.02
N ARG A 157 2.50 10.71 12.70
CA ARG A 157 2.55 9.44 11.95
C ARG A 157 3.12 9.69 10.56
N GLY A 158 3.68 8.65 9.96
CA GLY A 158 4.18 8.69 8.58
C GLY A 158 3.59 7.57 7.73
N CYS A 159 3.33 7.86 6.46
CA CYS A 159 3.08 6.84 5.44
C CYS A 159 3.84 7.18 4.15
N ALA A 160 4.52 6.19 3.56
CA ALA A 160 5.13 6.34 2.25
C ALA A 160 4.60 5.28 1.27
N ILE A 161 4.09 5.75 0.14
CA ILE A 161 3.66 4.92 -0.98
C ILE A 161 4.87 4.73 -1.91
N ILE A 162 5.24 3.48 -2.14
CA ILE A 162 6.39 3.08 -2.97
C ILE A 162 5.86 2.44 -4.25
N VAL A 163 5.88 3.18 -5.34
CA VAL A 163 5.45 2.69 -6.66
C VAL A 163 6.62 1.95 -7.30
N THR A 164 6.42 0.71 -7.74
CA THR A 164 7.48 -0.17 -8.29
C THR A 164 6.90 -1.29 -9.16
N ASP A 165 7.75 -1.95 -9.95
CA ASP A 165 7.44 -3.23 -10.60
C ASP A 165 7.78 -4.45 -9.71
N GLY A 166 8.35 -4.23 -8.52
CA GLY A 166 8.64 -5.26 -7.54
C GLY A 166 9.98 -5.96 -7.71
N ARG A 167 10.81 -5.60 -8.70
CA ARG A 167 12.11 -6.25 -8.93
C ARG A 167 13.25 -5.62 -8.14
N LEU A 168 13.25 -5.79 -6.83
CA LEU A 168 14.27 -5.22 -5.94
C LEU A 168 15.55 -6.07 -5.92
N HIS A 169 16.68 -5.37 -5.90
CA HIS A 169 18.02 -5.98 -5.82
C HIS A 169 18.57 -5.96 -4.39
N ASP A 170 17.79 -5.49 -3.41
CA ASP A 170 18.21 -5.27 -2.03
C ASP A 170 17.15 -5.60 -0.98
N ALA A 171 16.32 -6.61 -1.22
CA ALA A 171 15.32 -7.09 -0.27
C ALA A 171 15.90 -7.31 1.14
N GLU A 172 17.05 -7.98 1.28
CA GLU A 172 17.73 -8.17 2.57
C GLU A 172 18.08 -6.84 3.28
N ALA A 173 18.47 -5.82 2.52
CA ALA A 173 18.78 -4.50 3.08
C ALA A 173 17.51 -3.77 3.50
N VAL A 174 16.42 -3.91 2.73
CA VAL A 174 15.09 -3.39 3.04
C VAL A 174 14.56 -4.01 4.33
N GLU A 175 14.64 -5.33 4.50
CA GLU A 175 14.24 -6.02 5.72
C GLU A 175 15.04 -5.56 6.93
N LYS A 176 16.38 -5.52 6.79
CA LYS A 176 17.27 -5.08 7.87
C LYS A 176 16.97 -3.64 8.28
N PHE A 177 16.78 -2.74 7.32
CA PHE A 177 16.44 -1.35 7.60
C PHE A 177 15.04 -1.21 8.20
N SER A 178 14.06 -2.00 7.73
CA SER A 178 12.71 -2.06 8.29
C SER A 178 12.74 -2.49 9.77
N ALA A 179 13.57 -3.48 10.12
CA ALA A 179 13.77 -3.89 11.50
C ALA A 179 14.40 -2.78 12.37
N GLU A 180 15.32 -1.97 11.82
CA GLU A 180 15.87 -0.81 12.51
C GLU A 180 14.80 0.27 12.76
N VAL A 181 13.96 0.54 11.76
CA VAL A 181 12.83 1.47 11.87
C VAL A 181 11.84 0.99 12.92
N ALA A 182 11.42 -0.29 12.87
CA ALA A 182 10.50 -0.86 13.84
C ALA A 182 11.03 -0.76 15.27
N LYS A 183 12.33 -1.06 15.51
CA LYS A 183 12.97 -0.86 16.83
C LYS A 183 12.91 0.59 17.29
N LYS A 184 13.09 1.57 16.39
CA LYS A 184 12.96 2.99 16.73
C LYS A 184 11.52 3.34 17.10
N ILE A 185 10.52 2.84 16.36
CA ILE A 185 9.09 3.03 16.64
C ILE A 185 8.73 2.43 18.00
N ALA A 186 9.08 1.17 18.26
CA ALA A 186 8.80 0.49 19.53
C ALA A 186 9.43 1.21 20.74
N SER A 187 10.59 1.84 20.55
CA SER A 187 11.25 2.65 21.58
C SER A 187 10.71 4.09 21.72
N GLY A 188 9.73 4.50 20.92
CA GLY A 188 9.19 5.86 20.88
C GLY A 188 10.13 6.92 20.28
N ARG A 189 11.22 6.51 19.61
CA ARG A 189 12.18 7.41 18.94
C ARG A 189 11.71 7.87 17.56
N LEU A 190 10.80 7.11 16.94
CA LEU A 190 10.09 7.49 15.74
C LEU A 190 8.58 7.39 15.99
N PRO A 191 7.76 8.25 15.37
CA PRO A 191 6.32 8.02 15.29
C PRO A 191 6.03 6.71 14.53
N ARG A 192 4.79 6.21 14.59
CA ARG A 192 4.37 5.06 13.76
C ARG A 192 4.55 5.42 12.28
N ILE A 193 5.18 4.51 11.53
CA ILE A 193 5.42 4.62 10.09
C ILE A 193 4.80 3.41 9.43
N ASN A 194 4.17 3.60 8.27
CA ASN A 194 3.75 2.52 7.40
C ASN A 194 4.32 2.75 6.00
N PHE A 195 4.62 1.66 5.31
CA PHE A 195 5.03 1.68 3.92
C PHE A 195 4.05 0.86 3.10
N VAL A 196 3.73 1.32 1.89
CA VAL A 196 2.82 0.61 1.00
C VAL A 196 3.50 0.44 -0.35
N LEU A 197 3.80 -0.81 -0.72
CA LEU A 197 4.28 -1.15 -2.05
C LEU A 197 3.10 -1.14 -3.02
N VAL A 198 3.23 -0.41 -4.12
CA VAL A 198 2.22 -0.34 -5.18
C VAL A 198 2.82 -0.87 -6.47
N GLY A 199 2.45 -2.09 -6.82
CA GLY A 199 2.84 -2.76 -8.06
C GLY A 199 2.23 -2.08 -9.27
N VAL A 200 3.07 -1.62 -10.21
CA VAL A 200 2.67 -1.02 -11.49
C VAL A 200 3.40 -1.70 -12.63
N GLY A 201 2.65 -2.09 -13.66
CA GLY A 201 3.19 -2.74 -14.86
C GLY A 201 2.38 -3.96 -15.24
N ASP A 202 2.80 -4.65 -16.31
CA ASP A 202 2.29 -5.97 -16.69
C ASP A 202 3.13 -7.10 -16.07
N ASP A 203 4.42 -6.85 -15.85
CA ASP A 203 5.36 -7.85 -15.35
C ASP A 203 5.75 -7.55 -13.88
N ILE A 204 4.76 -7.46 -12.99
CA ILE A 204 5.02 -7.19 -11.56
C ILE A 204 5.55 -8.47 -10.88
N ASP A 205 6.61 -8.35 -10.08
CA ASP A 205 7.09 -9.42 -9.20
C ASP A 205 6.28 -9.43 -7.90
N GLU A 206 5.04 -9.94 -7.98
CA GLU A 206 4.11 -9.93 -6.84
C GLU A 206 4.61 -10.75 -5.65
N GLU A 207 5.30 -11.86 -5.92
CA GLU A 207 5.88 -12.74 -4.89
C GLU A 207 6.89 -11.97 -4.01
N GLN A 208 7.76 -11.17 -4.62
CA GLN A 208 8.70 -10.36 -3.86
C GLN A 208 8.01 -9.22 -3.08
N LEU A 209 6.94 -8.63 -3.64
CA LEU A 209 6.16 -7.61 -2.93
C LEU A 209 5.45 -8.19 -1.70
N GLU A 210 4.87 -9.37 -1.85
CA GLU A 210 4.19 -10.12 -0.80
C GLU A 210 5.16 -10.51 0.31
N HIS A 211 6.32 -11.07 -0.06
CA HIS A 211 7.37 -11.44 0.89
C HIS A 211 7.79 -10.27 1.80
N ILE A 212 7.99 -9.07 1.24
CA ILE A 212 8.34 -7.88 2.01
C ILE A 212 7.15 -7.39 2.85
N ALA A 213 5.93 -7.47 2.31
CA ALA A 213 4.72 -7.01 2.99
C ALA A 213 4.37 -7.86 4.23
N HIS A 214 4.64 -9.16 4.19
CA HIS A 214 4.30 -10.09 5.28
C HIS A 214 5.29 -10.04 6.45
N ALA A 215 6.38 -9.26 6.33
CA ALA A 215 7.34 -9.10 7.42
C ALA A 215 6.71 -8.43 8.65
N GLU A 216 6.69 -9.16 9.77
CA GLU A 216 6.28 -8.65 11.08
C GLU A 216 7.46 -8.25 11.95
N PHE A 217 7.26 -7.18 12.74
CA PHE A 217 8.28 -6.68 13.65
C PHE A 217 7.78 -6.63 15.09
N PRO A 218 8.53 -7.19 16.06
CA PRO A 218 8.14 -7.19 17.47
C PRO A 218 7.82 -5.78 18.00
N GLY A 219 6.63 -5.65 18.60
CA GLY A 219 6.15 -4.39 19.19
C GLY A 219 5.62 -3.35 18.19
N VAL A 220 5.61 -3.66 16.89
CA VAL A 220 5.06 -2.79 15.84
C VAL A 220 4.03 -3.52 14.96
N GLY A 221 4.17 -4.84 14.78
CA GLY A 221 3.37 -5.64 13.85
C GLY A 221 3.84 -5.41 12.41
N HIS A 222 2.88 -5.37 11.47
CA HIS A 222 3.17 -5.05 10.07
C HIS A 222 3.61 -3.61 9.89
N LEU A 223 4.78 -3.44 9.27
CA LEU A 223 5.27 -2.14 8.81
C LEU A 223 4.87 -1.88 7.35
N TRP A 224 4.66 -2.95 6.59
CA TRP A 224 4.43 -2.95 5.15
C TRP A 224 3.06 -3.52 4.81
N CYS A 225 2.50 -3.03 3.69
CA CYS A 225 1.44 -3.68 2.94
C CYS A 225 1.81 -3.59 1.45
N HIS A 226 1.21 -4.42 0.61
CA HIS A 226 1.34 -4.30 -0.85
C HIS A 226 -0.04 -4.19 -1.51
N ARG A 227 -0.10 -3.51 -2.66
CA ARG A 227 -1.29 -3.40 -3.52
C ARG A 227 -0.87 -3.43 -4.98
N ILE A 228 -1.72 -3.95 -5.85
CA ILE A 228 -1.51 -3.94 -7.31
C ILE A 228 -2.37 -2.84 -7.92
N ALA A 229 -1.75 -1.85 -8.59
CA ALA A 229 -2.45 -0.62 -9.00
C ALA A 229 -3.67 -0.87 -9.89
N LYS A 230 -3.64 -1.92 -10.72
CA LYS A 230 -4.76 -2.30 -11.60
C LYS A 230 -5.92 -2.96 -10.85
N GLU A 231 -5.67 -3.49 -9.66
CA GLU A 231 -6.67 -4.14 -8.82
C GLU A 231 -7.33 -3.18 -7.83
N ILE A 232 -6.72 -2.01 -7.59
CA ILE A 232 -7.28 -0.99 -6.69
C ILE A 232 -8.57 -0.44 -7.28
N THR A 233 -9.68 -0.71 -6.60
CA THR A 233 -11.00 -0.19 -6.98
C THR A 233 -11.32 1.11 -6.24
N GLN A 234 -10.83 1.24 -5.00
CA GLN A 234 -10.98 2.42 -4.15
C GLN A 234 -9.63 2.91 -3.64
N VAL A 235 -9.29 4.19 -3.85
CA VAL A 235 -7.99 4.75 -3.39
C VAL A 235 -7.79 4.64 -1.87
N ALA A 236 -8.89 4.56 -1.12
CA ALA A 236 -8.84 4.35 0.32
C ALA A 236 -8.10 3.06 0.73
N GLU A 237 -8.01 2.08 -0.17
CA GLU A 237 -7.23 0.86 0.02
C GLU A 237 -5.74 1.17 0.25
N LEU A 238 -5.20 2.26 -0.30
CA LEU A 238 -3.79 2.66 -0.13
C LEU A 238 -3.45 3.14 1.28
N VAL A 239 -4.45 3.56 2.05
CA VAL A 239 -4.26 4.10 3.40
C VAL A 239 -4.96 3.27 4.46
N ALA A 240 -5.54 2.13 4.08
CA ALA A 240 -6.18 1.20 5.00
C ALA A 240 -5.22 0.69 6.09
N VAL A 241 -3.92 0.61 5.82
CA VAL A 241 -2.89 0.26 6.81
C VAL A 241 -2.76 1.27 7.96
N LEU A 242 -3.19 2.52 7.75
CA LEU A 242 -3.08 3.59 8.76
C LEU A 242 -4.11 3.48 9.87
N VAL A 243 -5.08 2.61 9.66
CA VAL A 243 -6.11 2.26 10.60
C VAL A 243 -5.50 1.53 11.80
N ASP A 244 -6.05 1.78 12.99
CA ASP A 244 -5.66 1.07 14.21
C ASP A 244 -6.88 0.51 14.94
N GLU A 245 -6.63 -0.41 15.88
CA GLU A 245 -7.65 -1.08 16.70
C GLU A 245 -8.51 -0.12 17.54
N THR A 246 -8.04 1.12 17.75
CA THR A 246 -8.77 2.13 18.52
C THR A 246 -9.79 2.87 17.64
N MET A 247 -9.58 2.86 16.32
CA MET A 247 -10.50 3.48 15.38
C MET A 247 -11.82 2.71 15.30
N THR A 248 -12.92 3.43 15.53
CA THR A 248 -14.28 2.87 15.50
C THR A 248 -14.95 3.22 14.17
N VAL A 249 -15.43 2.19 13.47
CA VAL A 249 -16.05 2.31 12.13
C VAL A 249 -17.57 2.19 12.16
N ALA A 250 -18.13 1.55 13.19
CA ALA A 250 -19.57 1.45 13.40
C ALA A 250 -19.91 1.34 14.90
N ALA A 251 -21.20 1.43 15.23
CA ALA A 251 -21.70 1.32 16.61
C ALA A 251 -21.62 -0.12 17.19
N GLY A 252 -21.25 -1.10 16.39
CA GLY A 252 -21.13 -2.51 16.75
C GLY A 252 -21.20 -3.41 15.53
N GLY A 253 -21.03 -4.70 15.73
CA GLY A 253 -21.11 -5.70 14.66
C GLY A 253 -20.94 -7.12 15.18
N THR A 254 -21.34 -8.10 14.39
CA THR A 254 -21.26 -9.52 14.78
C THR A 254 -20.60 -10.32 13.67
N ILE A 255 -19.64 -11.16 14.04
CA ILE A 255 -18.96 -12.09 13.15
C ILE A 255 -19.61 -13.46 13.29
N TYR A 256 -19.88 -14.09 12.16
CA TYR A 256 -20.41 -15.45 12.05
C TYR A 256 -19.48 -16.34 11.25
N ASP A 257 -19.47 -17.65 11.53
CA ASP A 257 -18.87 -18.65 10.64
C ASP A 257 -19.78 -18.94 9.44
N ASP A 258 -19.29 -19.81 8.54
CA ASP A 258 -19.99 -20.28 7.34
C ASP A 258 -21.27 -21.10 7.64
N LYS A 259 -21.47 -21.52 8.90
CA LYS A 259 -22.65 -22.23 9.40
C LYS A 259 -23.62 -21.31 10.15
N GLY A 260 -23.30 -20.01 10.26
CA GLY A 260 -24.12 -19.01 10.94
C GLY A 260 -23.98 -19.01 12.47
N LYS A 261 -22.98 -19.69 13.03
CA LYS A 261 -22.63 -19.60 14.46
C LYS A 261 -21.91 -18.28 14.70
N VAL A 262 -22.27 -17.59 15.79
CA VAL A 262 -21.56 -16.36 16.20
C VAL A 262 -20.16 -16.72 16.67
N LEU A 263 -19.15 -16.11 16.05
CA LEU A 263 -17.74 -16.20 16.44
C LEU A 263 -17.36 -15.07 17.41
N LYS A 264 -17.81 -13.84 17.13
CA LYS A 264 -17.51 -12.67 17.98
C LYS A 264 -18.59 -11.60 17.86
N THR A 265 -18.89 -10.92 18.96
CA THR A 265 -19.80 -9.78 19.00
C THR A 265 -19.08 -8.54 19.50
N TYR A 266 -19.23 -7.43 18.79
CA TYR A 266 -18.69 -6.13 19.13
C TYR A 266 -19.85 -5.21 19.57
N GLU A 267 -19.96 -4.97 20.88
CA GLU A 267 -21.01 -4.13 21.46
C GLU A 267 -20.53 -2.68 21.64
N GLY A 268 -21.33 -1.71 21.20
CA GLY A 268 -21.10 -0.28 21.41
C GLY A 268 -19.97 0.35 20.58
N ARG A 269 -19.09 -0.47 19.99
CA ARG A 269 -18.10 -0.05 18.98
C ARG A 269 -17.69 -1.25 18.12
N LEU A 270 -17.60 -1.05 16.81
CA LEU A 270 -16.91 -1.96 15.89
C LEU A 270 -15.54 -1.35 15.56
N PRO A 271 -14.43 -1.98 15.99
CA PRO A 271 -13.10 -1.54 15.58
C PRO A 271 -12.90 -1.80 14.10
N ALA A 272 -12.01 -1.04 13.49
CA ALA A 272 -11.67 -1.23 12.09
C ALA A 272 -10.76 -2.46 11.83
N VAL A 273 -10.00 -2.88 12.84
CA VAL A 273 -9.27 -4.15 12.86
C VAL A 273 -10.09 -5.16 13.66
N LEU A 274 -10.41 -6.29 13.04
CA LEU A 274 -11.21 -7.36 13.58
C LEU A 274 -10.32 -8.58 13.80
N GLU A 275 -10.26 -9.07 15.03
CA GLU A 275 -9.51 -10.28 15.39
C GLU A 275 -10.46 -11.29 15.99
N PHE A 276 -10.47 -12.52 15.49
CA PHE A 276 -11.37 -13.58 15.96
C PHE A 276 -10.88 -14.95 15.50
N ASP A 277 -11.30 -16.00 16.21
CA ASP A 277 -10.95 -17.37 15.85
C ASP A 277 -12.05 -17.98 14.99
N VAL A 278 -11.65 -18.75 13.97
CA VAL A 278 -12.53 -19.51 13.07
C VAL A 278 -12.32 -21.01 13.27
N PRO A 279 -13.37 -21.85 13.16
CA PRO A 279 -13.18 -23.29 13.09
C PRO A 279 -12.28 -23.69 11.92
N GLU A 280 -11.41 -24.69 12.10
CA GLU A 280 -10.47 -25.20 11.08
C GLU A 280 -11.15 -25.47 9.73
N GLU A 281 -12.35 -26.04 9.76
CA GLU A 281 -13.13 -26.37 8.55
C GLU A 281 -14.02 -25.22 8.02
N ALA A 282 -13.94 -24.02 8.60
CA ALA A 282 -14.70 -22.88 8.13
C ALA A 282 -14.15 -22.42 6.77
N LYS A 283 -15.05 -22.23 5.81
CA LYS A 283 -14.69 -21.75 4.46
C LYS A 283 -14.78 -20.24 4.30
N SER A 284 -15.51 -19.58 5.19
CA SER A 284 -15.74 -18.15 5.17
C SER A 284 -16.18 -17.67 6.54
N PHE A 285 -16.12 -16.35 6.73
CA PHE A 285 -16.79 -15.68 7.82
C PHE A 285 -17.73 -14.59 7.27
N THR A 286 -18.69 -14.16 8.08
CA THR A 286 -19.62 -13.08 7.73
C THR A 286 -19.64 -12.02 8.81
N LEU A 287 -19.39 -10.77 8.43
CA LEU A 287 -19.65 -9.60 9.27
C LEU A 287 -21.07 -9.10 9.04
N GLU A 288 -21.85 -8.99 10.12
CA GLU A 288 -23.10 -8.24 10.14
C GLU A 288 -22.90 -6.90 10.86
N VAL A 289 -23.18 -5.80 10.17
CA VAL A 289 -23.08 -4.43 10.69
C VAL A 289 -24.16 -3.56 10.08
N ASN A 290 -24.84 -2.74 10.88
CA ASN A 290 -25.93 -1.85 10.44
C ASN A 290 -27.04 -2.57 9.63
N GLY A 291 -27.29 -3.85 9.90
CA GLY A 291 -28.28 -4.65 9.18
C GLY A 291 -27.84 -5.14 7.78
N GLN A 292 -26.58 -4.90 7.40
CA GLN A 292 -25.96 -5.45 6.20
C GLN A 292 -25.03 -6.60 6.56
N ARG A 293 -24.92 -7.59 5.67
CA ARG A 293 -24.06 -8.76 5.85
C ARG A 293 -23.03 -8.82 4.73
N TYR A 294 -21.78 -9.06 5.10
CA TYR A 294 -20.64 -9.14 4.20
C TYR A 294 -19.89 -10.43 4.46
N THR A 295 -19.77 -11.28 3.44
CA THR A 295 -19.16 -12.61 3.56
C THR A 295 -17.79 -12.60 2.88
N GLN A 296 -16.77 -12.98 3.63
CA GLN A 296 -15.39 -13.08 3.19
C GLN A 296 -14.97 -14.56 3.19
N PRO A 297 -14.60 -15.13 2.02
CA PRO A 297 -13.92 -16.41 1.94
C PRO A 297 -12.61 -16.37 2.75
N LEU A 298 -12.34 -17.44 3.49
CA LEU A 298 -11.04 -17.60 4.14
C LEU A 298 -10.03 -18.13 3.11
N PRO A 299 -8.77 -17.68 3.14
CA PRO A 299 -7.72 -18.29 2.35
C PRO A 299 -7.55 -19.75 2.77
N ASP A 300 -7.19 -20.60 1.80
CA ASP A 300 -6.81 -22.00 2.06
C ASP A 300 -5.56 -21.98 2.96
N GLU A 301 -5.49 -22.87 3.96
CA GLU A 301 -4.28 -22.98 4.78
C GLU A 301 -3.11 -23.34 3.87
N ASP A 302 -2.06 -22.51 3.88
CA ASP A 302 -0.79 -22.86 3.25
C ASP A 302 -0.29 -24.13 3.95
N HIS A 303 -0.46 -25.26 3.27
CA HIS A 303 0.38 -26.40 3.50
C HIS A 303 1.77 -26.00 3.01
N ASP A 304 2.60 -25.50 3.93
CA ASP A 304 4.05 -25.65 3.83
C ASP A 304 4.31 -27.16 3.64
N GLU A 305 4.29 -27.63 2.39
CA GLU A 305 4.94 -28.88 2.05
C GLU A 305 6.43 -28.59 2.20
N ASP A 306 6.97 -28.98 3.35
CA ASP A 306 8.38 -29.25 3.59
C ASP A 306 8.95 -29.99 2.36
N GLU A 307 9.58 -29.25 1.44
CA GLU A 307 10.47 -29.84 0.43
C GLU A 307 11.77 -30.23 1.14
N ASP A 308 11.69 -31.33 1.91
CA ASP A 308 12.81 -32.18 2.28
C ASP A 308 13.45 -32.73 0.98
N HIS A 309 14.37 -31.98 0.39
CA HIS A 309 15.25 -32.51 -0.66
C HIS A 309 16.37 -33.33 -0.03
N HIS A 310 16.20 -34.65 -0.13
CA HIS A 310 17.26 -35.66 -0.01
C HIS A 310 18.33 -35.56 -1.10
#